data_AF-A0AAV2B624-F1
#
_entry.id   AF-A0AAV2B624-F1
#
_cell.length_a   1.000
_cell.length_b   1.000
_cell.length_c   1.000
_cell.angle_alpha   90.00
_cell.angle_beta   90.00
_cell.angle_gamma   90.00
#
_symmetry.space_group_name_H-M   'P 1'
#
loop_
_entity.id
_entity.type
_entity.pdbx_description
1 polymer ?
#
loop_
_entity_poly.entity_id
_entity_poly.type
_entity_poly.pdbx_seq_one_letter_code
_entity_poly.pdbx_strand_id
1 'polypeptide(L)'
;MARFVSLETIILTSTFFICVFSIWTNYCAAFSVSDLKRFHCDDFCKIVACESIADCSKGRIIRNASYCGCCDACIKFLEINEPCEKPVEGSLKDIKAPRCKDGLKCINGKCSQACSRHLDYLNQSMGISFNIHPQEHCTKTGDFERLQCIKDLCYCANPITGEVESRIVKTAYISKLPCYAGALTKQELVSEAIILEEKIMIF
;
A
#
# COMPACT_ATOMS: atom_id res chain seq x y z
N MET A 1 -47.00 18.32 24.40
CA MET A 1 -47.53 17.54 23.26
C MET A 1 -47.03 18.17 21.97
N ALA A 2 -45.86 17.75 21.48
CA ALA A 2 -45.29 18.24 20.23
C ALA A 2 -45.53 17.19 19.14
N ARG A 3 -46.19 17.59 18.04
CA ARG A 3 -46.43 16.71 16.88
C ARG A 3 -45.22 16.78 15.96
N PHE A 4 -44.56 15.64 15.76
CA PHE A 4 -43.59 15.40 14.69
C PHE A 4 -44.28 15.53 13.34
N VAL A 5 -43.88 16.51 12.52
CA VAL A 5 -44.22 16.56 11.10
C VAL A 5 -43.13 15.81 10.35
N SER A 6 -43.51 14.75 9.64
CA SER A 6 -42.61 13.90 8.86
C SER A 6 -41.98 14.69 7.70
N LEU A 7 -40.68 14.50 7.50
CA LEU A 7 -39.85 15.15 6.47
C LEU A 7 -40.35 14.85 5.04
N GLU A 8 -41.12 13.78 4.84
CA GLU A 8 -41.66 13.38 3.54
C GLU A 8 -42.74 14.34 3.01
N THR A 9 -43.44 15.07 3.89
CA THR A 9 -44.53 15.97 3.47
C THR A 9 -44.03 17.32 2.95
N ILE A 10 -42.81 17.73 3.32
CA ILE A 10 -42.18 18.98 2.87
C ILE A 10 -41.60 18.83 1.44
N ILE A 11 -41.19 17.61 1.07
CA ILE A 11 -40.60 17.32 -0.25
C ILE A 11 -41.67 17.31 -1.35
N LEU A 12 -42.88 16.82 -1.04
CA LEU A 12 -43.98 16.74 -2.03
C LEU A 12 -44.67 18.08 -2.32
N THR A 13 -44.64 19.03 -1.39
CA THR A 13 -45.29 20.34 -1.59
C THR A 13 -44.37 21.37 -2.26
N SER A 14 -43.05 21.27 -2.10
CA SER A 14 -42.09 22.14 -2.79
C SER A 14 -41.83 21.74 -4.26
N THR A 15 -41.92 20.44 -4.56
CA THR A 15 -41.77 19.92 -5.94
C THR A 15 -42.97 20.27 -6.83
N PHE A 16 -44.17 20.39 -6.27
CA PHE A 16 -45.36 20.76 -7.04
C PHE A 16 -45.37 22.25 -7.44
N PHE A 17 -44.83 23.14 -6.60
CA PHE A 17 -44.80 24.59 -6.91
C PHE A 17 -43.78 24.96 -7.99
N ILE A 18 -42.69 24.22 -8.15
CA ILE A 18 -41.66 24.51 -9.16
C ILE A 18 -42.13 24.09 -10.56
N CYS A 19 -42.95 23.05 -10.68
CA CYS A 19 -43.39 22.56 -11.99
C CYS A 19 -44.57 23.34 -12.58
N VAL A 20 -45.48 23.91 -11.78
CA VAL A 20 -46.69 24.57 -12.31
C VAL A 20 -46.39 25.95 -12.94
N PHE A 21 -45.31 26.62 -12.53
CA PHE A 21 -44.87 27.87 -13.19
C PHE A 21 -44.11 27.65 -14.51
N SER A 22 -43.81 26.40 -14.88
CA SER A 22 -42.95 26.09 -16.02
C SER A 22 -43.68 25.87 -17.35
N ILE A 23 -44.99 26.14 -17.44
CA ILE A 23 -45.75 25.99 -18.71
C ILE A 23 -45.41 27.12 -19.71
N TRP A 24 -44.69 28.18 -19.31
CA TRP A 24 -44.37 29.31 -20.22
C TRP A 24 -42.88 29.63 -20.42
N THR A 25 -41.94 28.92 -19.79
CA THR A 25 -40.51 29.05 -20.15
C THR A 25 -39.86 27.69 -20.20
N ASN A 26 -39.50 27.28 -21.41
CA ASN A 26 -38.90 26.00 -21.76
C ASN A 26 -37.39 25.99 -21.42
N TYR A 27 -37.03 26.32 -20.18
CA TYR A 27 -35.66 26.39 -19.71
C TYR A 27 -35.54 25.89 -18.26
N CYS A 28 -35.81 24.59 -18.05
CA CYS A 28 -35.16 23.90 -16.94
C CYS A 28 -33.71 23.65 -17.37
N ALA A 29 -32.82 24.62 -17.11
CA ALA A 29 -31.40 24.36 -17.13
C ALA A 29 -31.12 23.30 -16.07
N ALA A 30 -30.82 22.08 -16.51
CA ALA A 30 -30.33 21.03 -15.66
C ALA A 30 -29.05 21.54 -15.00
N PHE A 31 -29.10 21.86 -13.70
CA PHE A 31 -27.92 22.21 -12.93
C PHE A 31 -27.10 20.93 -12.75
N SER A 32 -26.25 20.65 -13.72
CA SER A 32 -25.37 19.50 -13.75
C SER A 32 -24.28 19.70 -12.69
N VAL A 33 -24.20 18.80 -11.71
CA VAL A 33 -23.16 18.74 -10.67
C VAL A 33 -21.74 18.54 -11.27
N SER A 34 -21.64 18.42 -12.60
CA SER A 34 -20.38 18.28 -13.35
C SER A 34 -19.51 19.53 -13.33
N ASP A 35 -20.06 20.71 -13.03
CA ASP A 35 -19.31 21.98 -13.08
C ASP A 35 -18.53 22.31 -11.79
N LEU A 36 -18.60 21.48 -10.75
CA LEU A 36 -17.74 21.62 -9.56
C LEU A 36 -16.29 21.10 -9.78
N LYS A 37 -15.95 20.61 -10.97
CA LYS A 37 -14.69 19.91 -11.27
C LYS A 37 -13.55 20.80 -11.77
N ARG A 38 -13.34 21.99 -11.19
CA ARG A 38 -12.14 22.78 -11.49
C ARG A 38 -11.67 23.68 -10.35
N PHE A 39 -11.60 23.14 -9.14
CA PHE A 39 -10.80 23.79 -8.10
C PHE A 39 -9.31 23.65 -8.43
N HIS A 40 -8.67 24.76 -8.80
CA HIS A 40 -7.22 24.85 -8.93
C HIS A 40 -6.59 24.82 -7.53
N CYS A 41 -5.59 23.95 -7.35
CA CYS A 41 -4.88 23.81 -6.07
C CYS A 41 -4.21 25.10 -5.59
N ASP A 42 -3.83 25.99 -6.51
CA ASP A 42 -3.13 27.25 -6.21
C ASP A 42 -3.98 28.22 -5.38
N ASP A 43 -5.30 28.20 -5.56
CA ASP A 43 -6.22 29.04 -4.79
C ASP A 43 -6.74 28.33 -3.54
N PHE A 44 -6.79 26.99 -3.57
CA PHE A 44 -7.19 26.20 -2.41
C PHE A 44 -6.23 26.40 -1.22
N CYS A 45 -4.91 26.39 -1.46
CA CYS A 45 -3.94 26.57 -0.39
C CYS A 45 -3.98 27.98 0.24
N LYS A 46 -4.49 28.99 -0.47
CA LYS A 46 -4.61 30.37 0.06
C LYS A 46 -5.79 30.53 1.01
N ILE A 47 -6.81 29.68 0.89
CA ILE A 47 -8.07 29.79 1.62
C ILE A 47 -8.11 28.79 2.77
N VAL A 48 -7.44 27.64 2.65
CA VAL A 48 -7.43 26.61 3.69
C VAL A 48 -6.53 27.00 4.87
N ALA A 49 -7.06 26.91 6.08
CA ALA A 49 -6.28 26.99 7.30
C ALA A 49 -5.89 25.57 7.74
N CYS A 50 -4.59 25.33 7.93
CA CYS A 50 -4.11 24.03 8.39
C CYS A 50 -4.28 23.88 9.91
N GLU A 51 -4.84 22.76 10.34
CA GLU A 51 -4.89 22.40 11.75
C GLU A 51 -3.55 21.82 12.23
N SER A 52 -3.14 22.17 13.45
CA SER A 52 -1.93 21.61 14.05
C SER A 52 -2.15 20.17 14.49
N ILE A 53 -1.29 19.26 14.06
CA ILE A 53 -1.35 17.84 14.42
C ILE A 53 -0.82 17.67 15.86
N ALA A 54 -1.72 17.48 16.82
CA ALA A 54 -1.36 17.30 18.23
C ALA A 54 -0.96 15.85 18.59
N ASP A 55 -1.52 14.85 17.90
CA ASP A 55 -1.23 13.43 18.15
C ASP A 55 -1.02 12.67 16.82
N CYS A 56 0.18 12.12 16.66
CA CYS A 56 0.55 11.24 15.55
C CYS A 56 1.27 9.98 16.04
N SER A 57 0.86 9.45 17.19
CA SER A 57 1.55 8.34 17.88
C SER A 57 1.65 7.04 17.05
N LYS A 58 0.71 6.82 16.12
CA LYS A 58 0.61 5.59 15.29
C LYS A 58 0.98 5.81 13.82
N GLY A 59 1.63 6.94 13.51
CA GLY A 59 1.90 7.33 12.14
C GLY A 59 3.16 8.17 12.00
N ARG A 60 3.34 8.75 10.81
CA ARG A 60 4.39 9.74 10.54
C ARG A 60 3.77 10.97 9.91
N ILE A 61 4.19 12.13 10.40
CA ILE A 61 3.82 13.40 9.78
C ILE A 61 4.55 13.50 8.45
N ILE A 62 3.79 13.60 7.37
CA ILE A 62 4.31 13.87 6.04
C ILE A 62 3.93 15.30 5.69
N ARG A 63 4.94 16.07 5.26
CA ARG A 63 4.71 17.44 4.81
C ARG A 63 3.92 17.47 3.51
N ASN A 64 3.03 18.46 3.39
CA ASN A 64 2.24 18.69 2.17
C ASN A 64 1.53 17.40 1.70
N ALA A 65 0.87 16.72 2.63
CA ALA A 65 0.23 15.43 2.42
C ALA A 65 -1.30 15.50 2.38
N SER A 66 -1.88 16.65 2.73
CA SER A 66 -3.30 16.91 2.57
C SER A 66 -3.68 17.15 1.10
N TYR A 67 -4.97 17.32 0.84
CA TYR A 67 -5.50 17.69 -0.47
C TYR A 67 -4.74 18.89 -1.05
N CYS A 68 -4.33 18.77 -2.32
CA CYS A 68 -3.51 19.77 -3.03
C CYS A 68 -2.12 20.03 -2.41
N GLY A 69 -1.69 19.28 -1.40
CA GLY A 69 -0.39 19.41 -0.76
C GLY A 69 -0.24 20.69 0.07
N CYS A 70 -1.32 21.25 0.61
CA CYS A 70 -1.28 22.53 1.34
C CYS A 70 -0.87 22.39 2.80
N CYS A 71 -1.17 21.24 3.43
CA CYS A 71 -0.96 21.01 4.85
C CYS A 71 -0.21 19.72 5.11
N ASP A 72 0.46 19.67 6.24
CA ASP A 72 1.02 18.45 6.80
C ASP A 72 -0.12 17.50 7.21
N ALA A 73 0.12 16.19 7.12
CA ALA A 73 -0.83 15.19 7.57
C ALA A 73 -0.11 14.04 8.29
N CYS A 74 -0.75 13.50 9.33
CA CYS A 74 -0.31 12.28 9.97
C CYS A 74 -0.81 11.06 9.19
N ILE A 75 0.11 10.29 8.59
CA ILE A 75 -0.24 9.09 7.84
C ILE A 75 0.02 7.86 8.70
N LYS A 76 -0.99 7.00 8.81
CA LYS A 76 -0.85 5.65 9.38
C LYS A 76 -0.23 4.72 8.35
N PHE A 77 0.82 4.00 8.75
CA PHE A 77 1.37 2.91 7.94
C PHE A 77 0.64 1.61 8.22
N LEU A 78 0.25 0.93 7.14
CA LEU A 78 -0.45 -0.34 7.18
C LEU A 78 0.56 -1.49 7.11
N GLU A 79 0.37 -2.49 7.96
CA GLU A 79 1.19 -3.70 8.02
C GLU A 79 0.77 -4.72 6.94
N ILE A 80 1.46 -5.86 6.86
CA ILE A 80 1.14 -6.92 5.89
C ILE A 80 -0.29 -7.43 6.06
N ASN A 81 -0.97 -7.74 4.95
CA ASN A 81 -2.34 -8.20 4.86
C ASN A 81 -3.42 -7.22 5.36
N GLU A 82 -3.04 -6.05 5.88
CA GLU A 82 -4.00 -5.03 6.25
C GLU A 82 -4.71 -4.49 5.00
N PRO A 83 -6.01 -4.16 5.12
CA PRO A 83 -6.79 -3.66 4.01
C PRO A 83 -6.28 -2.27 3.60
N CYS A 84 -6.17 -2.04 2.29
CA CYS A 84 -5.68 -0.80 1.72
C CYS A 84 -6.50 -0.42 0.48
N GLU A 85 -6.52 0.87 0.16
CA GLU A 85 -7.14 1.40 -1.05
C GLU A 85 -6.08 1.91 -2.01
N LYS A 86 -6.24 1.61 -3.30
CA LYS A 86 -5.35 2.16 -4.33
C LYS A 86 -5.73 3.63 -4.58
N PRO A 87 -4.75 4.55 -4.66
CA PRO A 87 -5.04 5.92 -5.06
C PRO A 87 -5.62 5.91 -6.47
N VAL A 88 -6.74 6.60 -6.66
CA VAL A 88 -7.40 6.73 -7.97
C VAL A 88 -6.58 7.71 -8.81
N GLU A 89 -5.92 7.21 -9.86
CA GLU A 89 -5.20 8.06 -10.81
C GLU A 89 -6.18 9.05 -11.45
N GLY A 90 -5.81 10.34 -11.47
CA GLY A 90 -6.55 11.38 -12.18
C GLY A 90 -7.65 12.11 -11.40
N SER A 91 -7.95 11.74 -10.15
CA SER A 91 -8.84 12.56 -9.29
C SER A 91 -8.02 13.39 -8.29
N LEU A 92 -7.83 14.66 -8.63
CA LEU A 92 -7.46 15.78 -7.73
C LEU A 92 -6.52 15.40 -6.57
N LYS A 93 -5.26 15.14 -6.95
CA LYS A 93 -4.01 15.10 -6.16
C LYS A 93 -4.14 14.70 -4.68
N ASP A 94 -3.85 13.42 -4.47
CA ASP A 94 -3.03 12.91 -3.36
C ASP A 94 -3.47 13.27 -1.94
N ILE A 95 -4.72 12.95 -1.58
CA ILE A 95 -4.91 12.59 -0.17
C ILE A 95 -4.03 11.36 0.05
N LYS A 96 -2.94 11.54 0.81
CA LYS A 96 -2.09 10.41 1.20
C LYS A 96 -2.84 9.63 2.29
N ALA A 97 -3.83 8.85 1.85
CA ALA A 97 -4.58 7.86 2.62
C ALA A 97 -3.62 6.92 3.38
N PRO A 98 -4.11 6.13 4.36
CA PRO A 98 -3.28 5.11 5.01
C PRO A 98 -2.48 4.33 3.97
N ARG A 99 -1.15 4.36 4.11
CA ARG A 99 -0.24 3.76 3.13
C ARG A 99 0.30 2.47 3.69
N CYS A 100 0.48 1.47 2.84
CA CYS A 100 1.28 0.33 3.25
C CYS A 100 2.67 0.79 3.70
N LYS A 101 3.21 0.14 4.74
CA LYS A 101 4.56 0.38 5.25
C LYS A 101 5.60 0.27 4.15
N ASP A 102 6.73 0.94 4.34
CA ASP A 102 7.81 0.97 3.34
C ASP A 102 8.17 -0.46 2.88
N GLY A 103 8.15 -0.67 1.55
CA GLY A 103 8.38 -1.98 0.90
C GLY A 103 7.13 -2.80 0.58
N LEU A 104 5.97 -2.44 1.15
CA LEU A 104 4.68 -3.06 0.83
C LEU A 104 3.96 -2.28 -0.28
N LYS A 105 3.20 -2.97 -1.13
CA LYS A 105 2.29 -2.32 -2.10
C LYS A 105 0.86 -2.78 -1.89
N CYS A 106 -0.09 -1.88 -2.18
CA CYS A 106 -1.51 -2.19 -2.11
C CYS A 106 -1.99 -2.95 -3.35
N ILE A 107 -2.32 -4.24 -3.19
CA ILE A 107 -2.80 -5.11 -4.27
C ILE A 107 -4.04 -5.87 -3.80
N ASN A 108 -5.08 -5.92 -4.65
CA ASN A 108 -6.35 -6.58 -4.33
C ASN A 108 -6.93 -6.14 -2.98
N GLY A 109 -6.73 -4.86 -2.64
CA GLY A 109 -7.19 -4.27 -1.40
C GLY A 109 -6.38 -4.67 -0.16
N LYS A 110 -5.19 -5.26 -0.30
CA LYS A 110 -4.32 -5.64 0.84
C LYS A 110 -2.87 -5.26 0.63
N CYS A 111 -2.16 -4.95 1.71
CA CYS A 111 -0.73 -4.67 1.68
C CYS A 111 0.08 -5.98 1.56
N SER A 112 0.87 -6.14 0.50
CA SER A 112 1.67 -7.35 0.26
C SER A 112 3.13 -7.04 -0.12
N GLN A 113 4.03 -7.98 0.21
CA GLN A 113 5.49 -7.87 0.05
C GLN A 113 5.95 -8.17 -1.38
N ALA A 114 7.12 -7.68 -1.76
CA ALA A 114 7.55 -7.65 -3.16
C ALA A 114 7.82 -9.02 -3.80
N CYS A 115 8.49 -9.92 -3.08
CA CYS A 115 8.86 -11.23 -3.61
C CYS A 115 7.65 -12.14 -3.77
N SER A 116 6.77 -12.22 -2.75
CA SER A 116 5.52 -12.99 -2.87
C SER A 116 4.64 -12.49 -4.02
N ARG A 117 4.55 -11.16 -4.21
CA ARG A 117 3.86 -10.57 -5.36
C ARG A 117 4.47 -10.98 -6.70
N HIS A 118 5.81 -11.01 -6.77
CA HIS A 118 6.51 -11.40 -8.00
C HIS A 118 6.28 -12.87 -8.33
N LEU A 119 6.44 -13.78 -7.35
CA LEU A 119 6.16 -15.21 -7.54
C LEU A 119 4.71 -15.48 -7.92
N ASP A 120 3.74 -14.81 -7.29
CA ASP A 120 2.32 -14.97 -7.64
C ASP A 120 2.05 -14.58 -9.10
N TYR A 121 2.68 -13.50 -9.58
CA TYR A 121 2.60 -13.09 -10.98
C TYR A 121 3.25 -14.10 -11.92
N LEU A 122 4.45 -14.61 -11.60
CA LEU A 122 5.13 -15.61 -12.42
C LEU A 122 4.32 -16.92 -12.50
N ASN A 123 3.72 -17.34 -11.40
CA ASN A 123 2.86 -18.53 -11.36
C ASN A 123 1.63 -18.36 -12.27
N GLN A 124 0.99 -17.18 -12.23
CA GLN A 124 -0.20 -16.91 -13.04
C GLN A 124 0.12 -16.70 -14.53
N SER A 125 1.22 -16.01 -14.85
CA SER A 125 1.57 -15.63 -16.23
C SER A 125 2.27 -16.73 -17.00
N MET A 126 3.12 -17.51 -16.33
CA MET A 126 3.92 -18.55 -16.98
C MET A 126 3.45 -19.97 -16.65
N GLY A 127 2.38 -20.14 -15.85
CA GLY A 127 1.87 -21.45 -15.45
C GLY A 127 2.93 -22.27 -14.70
N ILE A 128 3.88 -21.60 -14.05
CA ILE A 128 5.00 -22.25 -13.39
C ILE A 128 4.47 -22.92 -12.13
N SER A 129 4.50 -24.25 -12.13
CA SER A 129 4.33 -25.01 -10.90
C SER A 129 5.59 -24.82 -10.05
N PHE A 130 5.41 -24.52 -8.76
CA PHE A 130 6.47 -24.23 -7.78
C PHE A 130 7.61 -25.27 -7.73
N ASN A 131 7.40 -26.46 -8.31
CA ASN A 131 8.33 -27.58 -8.33
C ASN A 131 9.17 -27.71 -9.62
N ILE A 132 8.95 -26.87 -10.64
CA ILE A 132 9.48 -27.10 -12.00
C ILE A 132 10.57 -26.09 -12.40
N HIS A 133 10.54 -24.86 -11.88
CA HIS A 133 11.51 -23.83 -12.23
C HIS A 133 12.22 -23.27 -10.99
N PRO A 134 13.52 -22.99 -11.08
CA PRO A 134 14.24 -22.30 -10.02
C PRO A 134 13.69 -20.89 -9.92
N GLN A 135 13.10 -20.61 -8.77
CA GLN A 135 12.44 -19.35 -8.46
C GLN A 135 13.35 -18.47 -7.61
N GLU A 136 13.04 -17.19 -7.60
CA GLU A 136 13.55 -16.29 -6.58
C GLU A 136 13.04 -16.73 -5.21
N HIS A 137 13.93 -16.69 -4.21
CA HIS A 137 13.63 -17.11 -2.85
C HIS A 137 13.04 -15.94 -2.07
N CYS A 138 11.89 -16.16 -1.45
CA CYS A 138 11.31 -15.21 -0.53
C CYS A 138 11.58 -15.61 0.91
N THR A 139 11.84 -14.61 1.74
CA THR A 139 11.82 -14.74 3.20
C THR A 139 10.43 -15.19 3.67
N LYS A 140 10.33 -15.68 4.91
CA LYS A 140 9.04 -16.04 5.55
C LYS A 140 8.03 -14.88 5.58
N THR A 141 8.52 -13.64 5.57
CA THR A 141 7.66 -12.47 5.55
C THR A 141 7.10 -12.21 4.15
N GLY A 142 7.80 -12.63 3.08
CA GLY A 142 7.43 -12.41 1.68
C GLY A 142 8.31 -11.42 0.90
N ASP A 143 9.40 -10.94 1.49
CA ASP A 143 10.43 -10.08 0.90
C ASP A 143 11.49 -10.95 0.22
N PHE A 144 12.30 -10.37 -0.69
CA PHE A 144 13.36 -11.12 -1.34
C PHE A 144 14.43 -11.53 -0.32
N GLU A 145 14.84 -12.80 -0.34
CA GLU A 145 16.05 -13.19 0.37
C GLU A 145 17.26 -12.42 -0.21
N ARG A 146 18.19 -12.02 0.66
CA ARG A 146 19.34 -11.23 0.22
C ARG A 146 20.25 -11.98 -0.73
N LEU A 147 20.29 -13.30 -0.64
CA LEU A 147 21.02 -14.18 -1.53
C LEU A 147 20.00 -14.87 -2.44
N GLN A 148 20.07 -14.60 -3.74
CA GLN A 148 19.23 -15.22 -4.75
C GLN A 148 20.06 -16.17 -5.57
N CYS A 149 19.57 -17.39 -5.80
CA CYS A 149 20.21 -18.38 -6.65
C CYS A 149 19.20 -18.99 -7.62
N ILE A 150 19.40 -18.73 -8.91
CA ILE A 150 18.56 -19.27 -9.98
C ILE A 150 19.45 -20.22 -10.80
N LYS A 151 19.14 -21.52 -10.75
CA LYS A 151 19.99 -22.58 -11.31
C LYS A 151 21.39 -22.57 -10.69
N ASP A 152 22.42 -22.36 -11.50
CA ASP A 152 23.83 -22.34 -11.12
C ASP A 152 24.36 -20.91 -10.93
N LEU A 153 23.50 -19.89 -10.98
CA LEU A 153 23.87 -18.49 -10.86
C LEU A 153 23.31 -17.90 -9.56
N CYS A 154 24.17 -17.24 -8.80
CA CYS A 154 23.82 -16.59 -7.55
C CYS A 154 24.22 -15.11 -7.56
N TYR A 155 23.43 -14.28 -6.88
CA TYR A 155 23.66 -12.84 -6.74
C TYR A 155 23.06 -12.33 -5.43
N CYS A 156 23.40 -11.09 -5.07
CA CYS A 156 22.77 -10.38 -3.97
C CYS A 156 21.62 -9.55 -4.51
N ALA A 157 20.45 -9.68 -3.91
CA ALA A 157 19.27 -8.90 -4.26
C ALA A 157 18.91 -7.92 -3.14
N ASN A 158 18.38 -6.78 -3.55
CA ASN A 158 17.72 -5.86 -2.64
C ASN A 158 16.45 -6.53 -2.06
N PRO A 159 16.31 -6.64 -0.73
CA PRO A 159 15.16 -7.34 -0.12
C PRO A 159 13.79 -6.78 -0.50
N ILE A 160 13.72 -5.49 -0.82
CA ILE A 160 12.47 -4.76 -1.08
C ILE A 160 12.15 -4.73 -2.58
N THR A 161 13.15 -4.47 -3.42
CA THR A 161 12.91 -4.30 -4.87
C THR A 161 13.18 -5.56 -5.69
N GLY A 162 14.00 -6.47 -5.18
CA GLY A 162 14.51 -7.63 -5.95
C GLY A 162 15.65 -7.28 -6.91
N GLU A 163 16.07 -6.01 -6.95
CA GLU A 163 17.13 -5.55 -7.85
C GLU A 163 18.48 -6.18 -7.49
N VAL A 164 19.28 -6.47 -8.51
CA VAL A 164 20.61 -7.06 -8.35
C VAL A 164 21.59 -6.00 -7.82
N GLU A 165 22.14 -6.23 -6.62
CA GLU A 165 23.08 -5.31 -5.95
C GLU A 165 24.55 -5.76 -6.07
N SER A 166 24.81 -6.94 -6.63
CA SER A 166 26.15 -7.50 -6.74
C SER A 166 26.45 -8.08 -8.11
N ARG A 167 27.66 -8.63 -8.25
CA ARG A 167 28.02 -9.41 -9.44
C ARG A 167 27.31 -10.76 -9.39
N ILE A 168 26.84 -11.22 -10.56
CA ILE A 168 26.32 -12.57 -10.71
C ILE A 168 27.50 -13.54 -10.77
N VAL A 169 27.50 -14.56 -9.92
CA VAL A 169 28.55 -15.57 -9.85
C VAL A 169 27.96 -16.96 -10.03
N LYS A 170 28.78 -17.94 -10.42
CA LYS A 170 28.35 -19.34 -10.35
C LYS A 170 28.27 -19.79 -8.89
N THR A 171 27.43 -20.80 -8.59
CA THR A 171 27.31 -21.38 -7.23
C THR A 171 28.65 -21.77 -6.62
N ALA A 172 29.60 -22.26 -7.43
CA ALA A 172 30.96 -22.58 -6.98
C ALA A 172 31.74 -21.38 -6.38
N TYR A 173 31.34 -20.14 -6.70
CA TYR A 173 31.95 -18.90 -6.23
C TYR A 173 31.01 -18.09 -5.33
N ILE A 174 29.94 -18.70 -4.81
CA ILE A 174 28.93 -18.02 -3.98
C ILE A 174 29.55 -17.34 -2.74
N SER A 175 30.62 -17.92 -2.20
CA SER A 175 31.38 -17.36 -1.06
C SER A 175 32.06 -16.02 -1.36
N LYS A 176 32.13 -15.60 -2.62
CA LYS A 176 32.64 -14.28 -3.04
C LYS A 176 31.57 -13.19 -2.98
N LEU A 177 30.30 -13.55 -2.76
CA LEU A 177 29.22 -12.58 -2.64
C LEU A 177 29.19 -11.96 -1.24
N PRO A 178 29.00 -10.63 -1.12
CA PRO A 178 28.95 -9.95 0.17
C PRO A 178 27.76 -10.38 1.03
N CYS A 179 26.65 -10.79 0.41
CA CYS A 179 25.45 -11.27 1.10
C CYS A 179 25.54 -12.73 1.57
N TYR A 180 26.53 -13.51 1.11
CA TYR A 180 26.63 -14.93 1.47
C TYR A 180 26.99 -15.14 2.95
N ALA A 181 27.87 -14.30 3.51
CA ALA A 181 28.28 -14.39 4.90
C ALA A 181 27.11 -14.20 5.90
N GLY A 182 26.13 -13.36 5.55
CA GLY A 182 24.93 -13.14 6.36
C GLY A 182 23.85 -14.23 6.23
N ALA A 183 23.99 -15.16 5.27
CA ALA A 183 23.11 -16.31 5.15
C ALA A 183 23.48 -17.42 6.15
N LEU A 184 24.79 -17.60 6.42
CA LEU A 184 25.30 -18.60 7.36
C LEU A 184 24.85 -18.33 8.81
N THR A 185 24.77 -17.05 9.22
CA THR A 185 24.33 -16.69 10.58
C THR A 185 22.89 -17.07 10.90
N LYS A 186 22.02 -17.33 9.90
CA LYS A 186 20.65 -17.82 10.13
C LYS A 186 20.57 -19.35 10.22
N GLN A 187 21.51 -20.07 9.61
CA GLN A 187 21.57 -21.53 9.64
C GLN A 187 22.29 -22.02 10.91
N GLU A 188 23.32 -21.30 11.36
CA GLU A 188 24.12 -21.69 12.55
C GLU A 188 23.38 -21.49 13.88
N LEU A 189 22.38 -20.58 13.94
CA LEU A 189 21.51 -20.44 15.12
C LEU A 189 20.53 -21.60 15.31
N VAL A 190 20.30 -22.43 14.29
CA VAL A 190 19.47 -23.64 14.42
C VAL A 190 20.31 -24.83 14.90
N SER A 191 21.64 -24.83 14.68
CA SER A 191 22.53 -25.88 15.18
C SER A 191 23.02 -25.65 16.61
N GLU A 192 23.14 -24.41 17.09
CA GLU A 192 23.56 -24.14 18.47
C GLU A 192 22.41 -24.30 19.50
N ALA A 193 21.15 -24.22 19.08
CA ALA A 193 20.00 -24.39 19.98
C ALA A 193 19.69 -25.87 20.31
N ILE A 194 20.11 -26.83 19.46
CA ILE A 194 19.81 -28.26 19.67
C ILE A 194 20.83 -28.92 20.62
N ILE A 195 22.03 -28.34 20.80
CA ILE A 195 23.09 -28.95 21.64
C ILE A 195 22.97 -28.54 23.13
N LEU A 196 22.11 -27.57 23.47
CA LEU A 196 21.97 -27.07 24.85
C LEU A 196 20.88 -27.76 25.68
N GLU A 197 19.92 -28.48 25.09
CA GLU A 197 18.87 -29.18 25.87
C GLU A 197 19.23 -30.61 26.29
N GLU A 198 20.23 -31.28 25.68
CA GLU A 198 20.67 -32.61 26.14
C GLU A 198 21.68 -32.59 27.31
N LYS A 199 22.18 -31.41 27.72
CA LYS A 199 23.08 -31.29 28.88
C LYS A 199 22.39 -30.94 30.20
N ILE A 200 21.06 -30.78 30.21
CA ILE A 200 20.27 -30.57 31.44
C ILE A 200 19.44 -31.84 31.72
N MET A 201 20.10 -33.01 31.75
CA MET A 201 19.55 -34.22 32.39
C MET A 201 20.63 -35.21 32.83
N ILE A 202 21.87 -34.77 33.01
CA ILE A 202 22.87 -35.49 33.79
C ILE A 202 23.70 -34.44 34.54
N PHE A 203 23.17 -33.97 35.67
CA PHE A 203 23.88 -33.65 36.92
C PHE A 203 22.85 -33.31 38.00
#